data_AF-A0A7U3NSR3-F1
#
_entry.id   AF-A0A7U3NSR3-F1
#
_cell.length_a   1.000
_cell.length_b   1.000
_cell.length_c   1.000
_cell.angle_alpha   90.00
_cell.angle_beta   90.00
_cell.angle_gamma   90.00
#
_symmetry.space_group_name_H-M   'P 1'
#
loop_
_entity.id
_entity.type
_entity.pdbx_description
1 polymer ?
#
loop_
_entity_poly.entity_id
_entity_poly.type
_entity_poly.pdbx_seq_one_letter_code
_entity_poly.pdbx_strand_id
1 'polypeptide(L)'
;EPTPKNKREVLGKVLYLIRIPTMSLDEFANQVAPLKIFTLDEIVDFFYHFTANKKPTLAFCTKPRLGRKAQICHRFQSCAYRNNQWRYRGRCDSFQFMVDKRIFIIGFGLYGSSNGDAEYKIKIELKRQGKCQASKNYSFYSDGSSRTFHVYFEHPVQIDPEHFYTASAILDGNELSYFG
;
A
#
# COMPACT_ATOMS: atom_id res chain seq x y z
N GLU A 1 -31.45 12.88 13.98
CA GLU A 1 -30.20 12.10 13.87
C GLU A 1 -30.09 11.41 12.51
N PRO A 2 -28.87 11.16 12.00
CA PRO A 2 -28.68 10.54 10.69
C PRO A 2 -28.94 9.02 10.75
N THR A 3 -30.08 8.58 10.22
CA THR A 3 -30.46 7.16 10.08
C THR A 3 -29.96 6.58 8.76
N PRO A 4 -29.80 5.26 8.61
CA PRO A 4 -29.39 4.68 7.32
C PRO A 4 -30.34 5.05 6.16
N LYS A 5 -31.65 5.15 6.46
CA LYS A 5 -32.68 5.55 5.50
C LYS A 5 -32.48 6.99 5.02
N ASN A 6 -32.30 7.95 5.92
CA ASN A 6 -32.12 9.35 5.52
C ASN A 6 -30.76 9.58 4.83
N LYS A 7 -29.70 8.85 5.22
CA LYS A 7 -28.41 8.87 4.52
C LYS A 7 -28.57 8.40 3.07
N ARG A 8 -29.29 7.30 2.84
CA ARG A 8 -29.57 6.78 1.49
C ARG A 8 -30.36 7.79 0.66
N GLU A 9 -31.39 8.38 1.26
CA GLU A 9 -32.24 9.39 0.60
C GLU A 9 -31.44 10.62 0.16
N VAL A 10 -30.59 11.15 1.04
CA VAL A 10 -29.70 12.29 0.74
C VAL A 10 -28.67 11.94 -0.33
N LEU A 11 -28.09 10.74 -0.30
CA LEU A 11 -27.13 10.29 -1.33
C LEU A 11 -27.80 10.09 -2.70
N GLY A 12 -29.06 9.65 -2.71
CA GLY A 12 -29.86 9.48 -3.92
C GLY A 12 -29.12 8.74 -5.04
N LYS A 13 -29.11 9.33 -6.24
CA LYS A 13 -28.44 8.74 -7.41
C LYS A 13 -26.92 8.68 -7.31
N VAL A 14 -26.30 9.52 -6.47
CA VAL A 14 -24.84 9.55 -6.30
C VAL A 14 -24.34 8.27 -5.63
N LEU A 15 -25.18 7.59 -4.85
CA LEU A 15 -24.86 6.30 -4.24
C LEU A 15 -24.35 5.28 -5.28
N TYR A 16 -24.97 5.23 -6.46
CA TYR A 16 -24.62 4.31 -7.54
C TYR A 16 -23.29 4.64 -8.24
N LEU A 17 -22.75 5.85 -8.02
CA LEU A 17 -21.42 6.25 -8.52
C LEU A 17 -20.29 5.74 -7.62
N ILE A 18 -20.61 5.29 -6.40
CA ILE A 18 -19.66 4.67 -5.49
C ILE A 18 -19.33 3.26 -5.99
N ARG A 19 -18.05 2.96 -6.13
CA ARG A 19 -17.55 1.69 -6.68
C ARG A 19 -17.42 0.63 -5.59
N ILE A 20 -18.52 0.33 -4.90
CA ILE A 20 -18.57 -0.73 -3.88
C ILE A 20 -18.02 -2.06 -4.39
N PRO A 21 -18.35 -2.52 -5.62
CA PRO A 21 -17.85 -3.80 -6.11
C PRO A 21 -16.33 -3.87 -6.34
N THR A 22 -15.60 -2.74 -6.25
CA THR A 22 -14.15 -2.69 -6.50
C THR A 22 -13.29 -2.82 -5.25
N MET A 23 -13.89 -2.90 -4.06
CA MET A 23 -13.17 -3.18 -2.81
C MET A 23 -13.05 -4.69 -2.58
N SER A 24 -12.37 -5.11 -1.52
CA SER A 24 -12.33 -6.52 -1.13
C SER A 24 -13.62 -6.97 -0.46
N LEU A 25 -13.91 -8.29 -0.52
CA LEU A 25 -15.05 -8.87 0.21
C LEU A 25 -14.96 -8.61 1.72
N ASP A 26 -13.75 -8.65 2.27
CA ASP A 26 -13.50 -8.41 3.69
C ASP A 26 -13.87 -6.96 4.09
N GLU A 27 -13.39 -5.97 3.33
CA GLU A 27 -13.77 -4.57 3.55
C GLU A 27 -15.28 -4.35 3.42
N PHE A 28 -15.91 -4.98 2.43
CA PHE A 28 -17.36 -4.88 2.26
C PHE A 28 -18.11 -5.46 3.46
N ALA A 29 -17.78 -6.68 3.89
CA ALA A 29 -18.46 -7.38 4.97
C ALA A 29 -18.30 -6.67 6.32
N ASN A 30 -17.10 -6.16 6.61
CA ASN A 30 -16.77 -5.59 7.91
C ASN A 30 -17.06 -4.09 8.02
N GLN A 31 -17.00 -3.34 6.92
CA GLN A 31 -17.11 -1.88 6.96
C GLN A 31 -18.36 -1.32 6.27
N VAL A 32 -18.84 -1.95 5.19
CA VAL A 32 -19.89 -1.38 4.33
C VAL A 32 -21.26 -1.98 4.61
N ALA A 33 -21.37 -3.31 4.61
CA ALA A 33 -22.64 -4.00 4.86
C ALA A 33 -23.29 -3.62 6.21
N PRO A 34 -22.53 -3.44 7.32
CA PRO A 34 -23.12 -3.06 8.61
C PRO A 34 -23.73 -1.64 8.64
N LEU A 35 -23.42 -0.77 7.67
CA LEU A 35 -23.96 0.59 7.61
C LEU A 35 -25.46 0.62 7.29
N LYS A 36 -26.02 -0.47 6.75
CA LYS A 36 -27.43 -0.61 6.37
C LYS A 36 -27.94 0.48 5.41
N ILE A 37 -27.02 1.07 4.63
CA ILE A 37 -27.35 2.05 3.57
C ILE A 37 -27.88 1.35 2.31
N PHE A 38 -27.40 0.13 2.05
CA PHE A 38 -27.79 -0.69 0.89
C PHE A 38 -29.04 -1.53 1.18
N THR A 39 -29.84 -1.82 0.15
CA THR A 39 -30.97 -2.75 0.29
C THR A 39 -30.46 -4.19 0.42
N LEU A 40 -31.32 -5.09 0.90
CA LEU A 40 -30.96 -6.51 0.99
C LEU A 40 -30.63 -7.09 -0.39
N ASP A 41 -31.41 -6.74 -1.42
CA ASP A 41 -31.15 -7.17 -2.79
C ASP A 41 -29.78 -6.70 -3.30
N GLU A 42 -29.42 -5.43 -3.05
CA GLU A 42 -28.11 -4.89 -3.40
C GLU A 42 -26.98 -5.62 -2.67
N ILE A 43 -27.17 -5.96 -1.39
CA ILE A 43 -26.18 -6.73 -0.61
C ILE A 43 -26.01 -8.14 -1.18
N VAL A 44 -27.11 -8.81 -1.55
CA VAL A 44 -27.08 -10.14 -2.18
C VAL A 44 -26.37 -10.08 -3.53
N ASP A 45 -26.68 -9.07 -4.34
CA ASP A 45 -26.03 -8.83 -5.63
C ASP A 45 -24.52 -8.57 -5.48
N PHE A 46 -24.10 -7.78 -4.48
CA PHE A 46 -22.69 -7.59 -4.16
C PHE A 46 -22.03 -8.91 -3.72
N PHE A 47 -22.70 -9.71 -2.90
CA PHE A 47 -22.18 -11.00 -2.47
C PHE A 47 -21.95 -11.95 -3.65
N TYR A 48 -22.90 -12.05 -4.58
CA TYR A 48 -22.72 -12.79 -5.83
C TYR A 48 -21.59 -12.19 -6.68
N HIS A 49 -21.47 -10.85 -6.73
CA HIS A 49 -20.37 -10.22 -7.42
C HIS A 49 -19.00 -10.59 -6.83
N PHE A 50 -18.88 -10.73 -5.51
CA PHE A 50 -17.61 -11.14 -4.88
C PHE A 50 -17.33 -12.64 -5.06
N THR A 51 -18.33 -13.51 -4.90
CA THR A 51 -18.10 -14.95 -4.71
C THR A 51 -18.48 -15.84 -5.91
N ALA A 52 -19.44 -15.43 -6.74
CA ALA A 52 -19.96 -16.30 -7.80
C ALA A 52 -19.02 -16.36 -9.02
N ASN A 53 -19.00 -17.49 -9.71
CA ASN A 53 -18.27 -17.64 -10.98
C ASN A 53 -18.93 -16.83 -12.11
N LYS A 54 -20.26 -16.85 -12.19
CA LYS A 54 -21.04 -16.05 -13.13
C LYS A 54 -21.51 -14.78 -12.41
N LYS A 55 -20.92 -13.63 -12.77
CA LYS A 55 -21.21 -12.35 -12.12
C LYS A 55 -22.57 -11.78 -12.57
N PRO A 56 -23.38 -11.24 -11.65
CA PRO A 56 -24.61 -10.53 -12.00
C PRO A 56 -24.29 -9.18 -12.66
N THR A 57 -25.28 -8.60 -13.32
CA THR A 57 -25.20 -7.20 -13.77
C THR A 57 -25.62 -6.30 -12.63
N LEU A 58 -24.73 -5.40 -12.21
CA LEU A 58 -24.99 -4.48 -11.09
C LEU A 58 -25.37 -3.09 -11.57
N ALA A 59 -26.19 -2.39 -10.80
CA ALA A 59 -26.43 -0.95 -10.93
C ALA A 59 -25.20 -0.09 -10.53
N PHE A 60 -24.16 -0.72 -9.97
CA PHE A 60 -22.95 -0.07 -9.48
C PHE A 60 -21.78 -0.28 -10.44
N CYS A 61 -20.87 0.69 -10.49
CA CYS A 61 -19.67 0.57 -11.30
C CYS A 61 -18.73 -0.51 -10.74
N THR A 62 -18.48 -1.54 -11.55
CA THR A 62 -17.62 -2.69 -11.23
C THR A 62 -16.17 -2.51 -11.67
N LYS A 63 -15.87 -1.43 -12.40
CA LYS A 63 -14.52 -1.16 -12.89
C LYS A 63 -13.77 -0.31 -11.88
N PRO A 64 -12.59 -0.75 -11.39
CA PRO A 64 -11.76 0.07 -10.52
C PRO A 64 -11.37 1.37 -11.22
N ARG A 65 -11.13 2.43 -10.46
CA ARG A 65 -10.59 3.67 -11.04
C ARG A 65 -9.20 3.37 -11.60
N LEU A 66 -8.93 3.87 -12.81
CA LEU A 66 -7.59 3.90 -13.36
C LEU A 66 -6.75 4.85 -12.48
N GLY A 67 -6.03 4.26 -11.53
CA GLY A 67 -5.07 4.98 -10.70
C GLY A 67 -3.88 5.47 -11.53
N ARG A 68 -3.04 6.30 -10.92
CA ARG A 68 -1.75 6.65 -11.53
C ARG A 68 -0.83 5.43 -11.44
N LYS A 69 -0.10 5.15 -12.52
CA LYS A 69 0.95 4.12 -12.52
C LYS A 69 2.03 4.53 -11.53
N ALA A 70 2.43 3.61 -10.66
CA ALA A 70 3.55 3.84 -9.75
C ALA A 70 4.83 4.14 -10.57
N GLN A 71 5.52 5.20 -10.19
CA GLN A 71 6.84 5.52 -10.72
C GLN A 71 7.89 5.05 -9.74
N ILE A 72 8.87 4.29 -10.23
CA ILE A 72 9.96 3.75 -9.42
C ILE A 72 11.19 4.61 -9.68
N CYS A 73 11.77 5.14 -8.60
CA CYS A 73 13.01 5.90 -8.63
C CYS A 73 14.10 5.11 -7.91
N HIS A 74 15.09 4.63 -8.67
CA HIS A 74 16.28 3.99 -8.11
C HIS A 74 17.34 5.05 -7.87
N ARG A 75 17.77 5.20 -6.61
CA ARG A 75 18.87 6.13 -6.26
C ARG A 75 20.26 5.55 -6.57
N PHE A 76 20.33 4.25 -6.84
CA PHE A 76 21.56 3.54 -7.16
C PHE A 76 21.49 2.96 -8.57
N GLN A 77 22.59 3.05 -9.32
CA GLN A 77 22.67 2.56 -10.69
C GLN A 77 22.93 1.04 -10.78
N SER A 78 23.49 0.46 -9.70
CA SER A 78 23.84 -0.95 -9.63
C SER A 78 23.73 -1.45 -8.19
N CYS A 79 23.62 -2.76 -8.00
CA CYS A 79 23.82 -3.41 -6.72
C CYS A 79 25.25 -3.96 -6.60
N ALA A 80 25.84 -3.91 -5.41
CA ALA A 80 27.12 -4.53 -5.09
C ALA A 80 26.94 -5.97 -4.57
N TYR A 81 27.90 -6.86 -4.89
CA TYR A 81 27.86 -8.28 -4.52
C TYR A 81 29.23 -8.88 -4.14
N ARG A 82 30.21 -8.07 -3.72
CA ARG A 82 31.60 -8.53 -3.47
C ARG A 82 32.08 -8.22 -2.04
N ASN A 83 33.35 -7.86 -1.83
CA ASN A 83 34.02 -7.80 -0.52
C ASN A 83 33.32 -6.98 0.59
N ASN A 84 32.32 -6.17 0.25
CA ASN A 84 31.48 -5.43 1.19
C ASN A 84 30.19 -6.19 1.48
N GLN A 85 29.79 -6.26 2.74
CA GLN A 85 28.63 -6.99 3.19
C GLN A 85 27.59 -6.06 3.80
N TRP A 86 26.32 -6.26 3.45
CA TRP A 86 25.20 -5.66 4.17
C TRP A 86 24.45 -6.71 4.98
N ARG A 87 24.05 -6.35 6.20
CA ARG A 87 23.32 -7.22 7.12
C ARG A 87 22.22 -6.44 7.82
N TYR A 88 21.03 -7.02 7.81
CA TYR A 88 19.86 -6.48 8.47
C TYR A 88 19.72 -7.11 9.86
N ARG A 89 20.15 -6.39 10.90
CA ARG A 89 20.12 -6.85 12.31
C ARG A 89 19.30 -5.91 13.21
N GLY A 90 18.14 -5.46 12.71
CA GLY A 90 17.27 -4.53 13.42
C GLY A 90 17.81 -3.10 13.54
N ARG A 91 18.87 -2.75 12.81
CA ARG A 91 19.38 -1.38 12.74
C ARG A 91 18.54 -0.55 11.77
N CYS A 92 18.44 0.74 12.04
CA CYS A 92 17.72 1.68 11.19
C CYS A 92 18.64 2.19 10.08
N ASP A 93 18.28 1.87 8.84
CA ASP A 93 18.87 2.46 7.65
C ASP A 93 18.01 3.66 7.23
N SER A 94 18.62 4.81 6.97
CA SER A 94 17.87 6.00 6.58
C SER A 94 18.64 6.94 5.68
N PHE A 95 17.91 7.72 4.89
CA PHE A 95 18.44 8.81 4.11
C PHE A 95 17.43 9.94 4.02
N GLN A 96 17.94 11.16 3.79
CA GLN A 96 17.09 12.32 3.53
C GLN A 96 16.95 12.55 2.03
N PHE A 97 15.77 13.00 1.63
CA PHE A 97 15.48 13.39 0.27
C PHE A 97 14.58 14.62 0.25
N MET A 98 14.54 15.24 -0.92
CA MET A 98 13.71 16.40 -1.26
C MET A 98 13.27 16.24 -2.71
N VAL A 99 12.14 16.85 -3.06
CA VAL A 99 11.58 16.83 -4.41
C VAL A 99 11.34 18.24 -4.91
N ASP A 100 11.38 18.43 -6.22
CA ASP A 100 11.10 19.69 -6.92
C ASP A 100 9.60 19.90 -7.20
N LYS A 101 8.82 18.81 -7.17
CA LYS A 101 7.38 18.80 -7.42
C LYS A 101 6.67 17.98 -6.36
N ARG A 102 5.41 18.34 -6.11
CA ARG A 102 4.56 17.54 -5.22
C ARG A 102 4.42 16.12 -5.76
N ILE A 103 4.75 15.14 -4.92
CA ILE A 103 4.55 13.71 -5.21
C ILE A 103 3.78 13.04 -4.09
N PHE A 104 3.37 11.79 -4.33
CA PHE A 104 2.82 10.91 -3.32
C PHE A 104 3.70 9.66 -3.23
N ILE A 105 4.34 9.46 -2.08
CA ILE A 105 5.11 8.25 -1.82
C ILE A 105 4.15 7.17 -1.35
N ILE A 106 4.11 6.06 -2.08
CA ILE A 106 3.31 4.89 -1.72
C ILE A 106 4.12 3.86 -0.93
N GLY A 107 5.44 3.90 -0.98
CA GLY A 107 6.29 2.85 -0.41
C GLY A 107 7.77 3.00 -0.76
N PHE A 108 8.56 2.02 -0.34
CA PHE A 108 10.00 1.94 -0.60
C PHE A 108 10.36 0.65 -1.34
N GLY A 109 11.43 0.71 -2.14
CA GLY A 109 12.10 -0.46 -2.70
C GLY A 109 13.29 -0.82 -1.81
N LEU A 110 13.29 -2.03 -1.26
CA LEU A 110 14.32 -2.54 -0.37
C LEU A 110 15.06 -3.71 -1.05
N TYR A 111 16.36 -3.84 -0.79
CA TYR A 111 17.09 -5.02 -1.23
C TYR A 111 16.78 -6.21 -0.31
N GLY A 112 16.87 -7.41 -0.89
CA GLY A 112 16.64 -8.68 -0.20
C GLY A 112 17.91 -9.48 -0.03
N SER A 113 17.75 -10.76 0.31
CA SER A 113 18.87 -11.68 0.52
C SER A 113 19.72 -11.85 -0.73
N SER A 114 21.04 -11.93 -0.55
CA SER A 114 22.01 -12.26 -1.58
C SER A 114 22.45 -13.73 -1.53
N ASN A 115 21.89 -14.52 -0.62
CA ASN A 115 22.30 -15.91 -0.35
C ASN A 115 21.09 -16.87 -0.44
N GLY A 116 20.26 -16.68 -1.45
CA GLY A 116 19.01 -17.43 -1.61
C GLY A 116 17.80 -16.68 -1.04
N ASP A 117 16.70 -17.39 -0.90
CA ASP A 117 15.46 -16.82 -0.41
C ASP A 117 15.46 -16.61 1.11
N ALA A 118 14.82 -15.53 1.56
CA ALA A 118 14.71 -15.22 2.98
C ALA A 118 13.53 -14.31 3.26
N GLU A 119 12.90 -14.52 4.43
CA GLU A 119 11.91 -13.61 4.99
C GLU A 119 12.58 -12.54 5.85
N TYR A 120 12.15 -11.30 5.68
CA TYR A 120 12.57 -10.17 6.50
C TYR A 120 11.39 -9.55 7.23
N LYS A 121 11.54 -9.32 8.53
CA LYS A 121 10.66 -8.45 9.29
C LYS A 121 11.12 -7.02 9.09
N ILE A 122 10.20 -6.15 8.72
CA ILE A 122 10.53 -4.76 8.40
C ILE A 122 9.60 -3.76 9.09
N LYS A 123 10.16 -2.59 9.38
CA LYS A 123 9.43 -1.37 9.70
C LYS A 123 9.92 -0.26 8.80
N ILE A 124 9.04 0.27 7.95
CA ILE A 124 9.31 1.46 7.17
C ILE A 124 8.68 2.68 7.83
N GLU A 125 9.40 3.81 7.81
CA GLU A 125 8.92 5.08 8.32
C GLU A 125 9.27 6.21 7.34
N LEU A 126 8.36 7.14 7.18
CA LEU A 126 8.59 8.40 6.50
C LEU A 126 8.41 9.54 7.51
N LYS A 127 9.42 10.40 7.63
CA LYS A 127 9.45 11.47 8.65
C LYS A 127 9.67 12.83 8.01
N ARG A 128 9.16 13.87 8.67
CA ARG A 128 9.44 15.29 8.37
C ARG A 128 9.70 16.01 9.68
N GLN A 129 10.83 16.72 9.78
CA GLN A 129 11.21 17.48 10.99
C GLN A 129 11.08 16.66 12.29
N GLY A 130 11.55 15.41 12.27
CA GLY A 130 11.47 14.49 13.42
C GLY A 130 10.10 13.87 13.69
N LYS A 131 9.03 14.29 13.01
CA LYS A 131 7.68 13.73 13.15
C LYS A 131 7.42 12.63 12.12
N CYS A 132 6.97 11.47 12.57
CA CYS A 132 6.51 10.38 11.71
C CYS A 132 5.25 10.81 10.95
N GLN A 133 5.31 10.78 9.62
CA GLN A 133 4.18 11.03 8.72
C GLN A 133 3.44 9.73 8.38
N ALA A 134 4.19 8.65 8.22
CA ALA A 134 3.64 7.30 8.03
C ALA A 134 4.63 6.25 8.54
N SER A 135 4.09 5.13 9.01
CA SER A 135 4.85 3.97 9.44
C SER A 135 4.07 2.71 9.07
N LYS A 136 4.77 1.65 8.66
CA LYS A 136 4.16 0.33 8.46
C LYS A 136 5.14 -0.76 8.89
N ASN A 137 4.64 -1.73 9.65
CA ASN A 137 5.32 -2.98 9.90
C ASN A 137 4.84 -4.01 8.88
N TYR A 138 5.75 -4.79 8.33
CA TYR A 138 5.46 -5.79 7.32
C TYR A 138 6.47 -6.94 7.42
N SER A 139 6.14 -8.09 6.85
CA SER A 139 7.11 -9.12 6.52
C SER A 139 7.09 -9.32 5.02
N PHE A 140 8.26 -9.30 4.38
CA PHE A 140 8.34 -9.64 2.96
C PHE A 140 9.34 -10.76 2.74
N TYR A 141 9.10 -11.51 1.68
CA TYR A 141 9.96 -12.59 1.25
C TYR A 141 10.78 -12.14 0.05
N SER A 142 12.09 -12.32 0.15
CA SER A 142 13.04 -12.12 -0.95
C SER A 142 13.35 -13.44 -1.62
N ASP A 143 13.58 -13.42 -2.94
CA ASP A 143 13.80 -14.61 -3.78
C ASP A 143 15.28 -14.84 -4.13
N GLY A 144 16.21 -14.19 -3.43
CA GLY A 144 17.64 -14.26 -3.70
C GLY A 144 18.12 -13.46 -4.92
N SER A 145 17.21 -12.79 -5.65
CA SER A 145 17.58 -11.94 -6.78
C SER A 145 18.01 -10.54 -6.34
N SER A 146 18.80 -9.87 -7.19
CA SER A 146 19.34 -8.54 -6.94
C SER A 146 18.35 -7.39 -7.15
N ARG A 147 17.07 -7.68 -7.40
CA ARG A 147 16.03 -6.67 -7.58
C ARG A 147 15.61 -6.05 -6.24
N THR A 148 14.90 -4.93 -6.32
CA THR A 148 14.26 -4.35 -5.14
C THR A 148 12.86 -4.94 -4.93
N PHE A 149 12.51 -5.18 -3.67
CA PHE A 149 11.20 -5.62 -3.24
C PHE A 149 10.42 -4.42 -2.71
N HIS A 150 9.22 -4.21 -3.24
CA HIS A 150 8.42 -3.02 -2.93
C HIS A 150 7.54 -3.27 -1.72
N VAL A 151 7.61 -2.36 -0.76
CA VAL A 151 6.84 -2.39 0.47
C VAL A 151 6.08 -1.08 0.62
N TYR A 152 4.81 -1.15 0.94
CA TYR A 152 3.89 -0.01 0.83
C TYR A 152 3.40 0.48 2.19
N PHE A 153 3.18 1.79 2.27
CA PHE A 153 2.38 2.38 3.34
C PHE A 153 0.90 2.05 3.12
N GLU A 154 0.09 2.21 4.18
CA GLU A 154 -1.36 1.97 4.12
C GLU A 154 -2.05 2.95 3.17
N HIS A 155 -1.59 4.20 3.16
CA HIS A 155 -2.07 5.25 2.29
C HIS A 155 -0.89 6.01 1.67
N PRO A 156 -1.03 6.53 0.43
CA PRO A 156 -0.02 7.39 -0.17
C PRO A 156 0.24 8.63 0.70
N VAL A 157 1.51 8.95 0.93
CA VAL A 157 1.93 10.10 1.74
C VAL A 157 2.30 11.26 0.84
N GLN A 158 1.65 12.41 1.03
CA GLN A 158 1.97 13.62 0.27
C GLN A 158 3.34 14.17 0.67
N ILE A 159 4.17 14.42 -0.34
CA ILE A 159 5.47 15.08 -0.20
C ILE A 159 5.37 16.44 -0.88
N ASP A 160 5.58 17.50 -0.11
CA ASP A 160 5.63 18.85 -0.63
C ASP A 160 7.03 19.15 -1.21
N PRO A 161 7.12 19.94 -2.28
CA PRO A 161 8.40 20.33 -2.85
C PRO A 161 9.22 21.15 -1.85
N GLU A 162 10.54 21.15 -2.02
CA GLU A 162 11.50 22.00 -1.27
C GLU A 162 11.55 21.75 0.25
N HIS A 163 11.05 20.60 0.69
CA HIS A 163 11.13 20.17 2.09
C HIS A 163 11.93 18.88 2.22
N PHE A 164 12.74 18.79 3.27
CA PHE A 164 13.45 17.56 3.60
C PHE A 164 12.55 16.56 4.32
N TYR A 165 12.54 15.34 3.79
CA TYR A 165 11.91 14.18 4.40
C TYR A 165 12.97 13.11 4.65
N THR A 166 12.79 12.32 5.70
CA THR A 166 13.65 11.17 6.01
C THR A 166 12.89 9.90 5.71
N ALA A 167 13.41 9.09 4.79
CA ALA A 167 12.99 7.71 4.59
C ALA A 167 13.81 6.81 5.50
N SER A 168 13.15 5.97 6.29
CA SER A 168 13.80 5.03 7.20
C SER A 168 13.24 3.62 7.02
N ALA A 169 14.10 2.63 7.12
CA ALA A 169 13.72 1.23 7.16
C ALA A 169 14.54 0.52 8.24
N ILE A 170 13.86 -0.23 9.09
CA ILE A 170 14.46 -1.17 10.03
C ILE A 170 14.15 -2.55 9.48
N LEU A 171 15.19 -3.32 9.18
CA LEU A 171 15.06 -4.68 8.68
C LEU A 171 15.76 -5.64 9.64
N ASP A 172 15.16 -6.79 9.82
CA ASP A 172 15.72 -7.89 10.62
C ASP A 172 15.63 -9.20 9.84
N GLY A 173 16.78 -9.84 9.64
CA GLY A 173 16.91 -11.12 8.94
C GLY A 173 18.32 -11.69 9.04
N ASN A 174 18.44 -12.99 8.81
CA ASN A 174 19.68 -13.72 9.10
C ASN A 174 20.70 -13.67 7.95
N GLU A 175 20.23 -13.46 6.72
CA GLU A 175 21.06 -13.52 5.52
C GLU A 175 21.78 -12.21 5.19
N LEU A 176 22.89 -12.33 4.46
CA LEU A 176 23.50 -11.19 3.76
C LEU A 176 22.51 -10.62 2.74
N SER A 177 22.55 -9.32 2.53
CA SER A 177 21.68 -8.64 1.58
C SER A 177 22.46 -7.98 0.45
N TYR A 178 21.83 -7.88 -0.73
CA TYR A 178 22.25 -6.92 -1.75
C TYR A 178 22.16 -5.49 -1.20
N PHE A 179 22.96 -4.59 -1.75
CA PHE A 179 22.91 -3.17 -1.45
C PHE A 179 23.38 -2.38 -2.67
N GLY A 180 23.04 -1.09 -2.73
CA GLY A 180 23.47 -0.19 -3.80
C GLY A 180 24.43 0.86 -3.29
#